data_AF-A0A958T4W8-F1
#
_entry.id   AF-A0A958T4W8-F1
#
_cell.length_a   1.000
_cell.length_b   1.000
_cell.length_c   1.000
_cell.angle_alpha   90.00
_cell.angle_beta   90.00
_cell.angle_gamma   90.00
#
_symmetry.space_group_name_H-M   'P 1'
#
loop_
_entity.id
_entity.type
_entity.pdbx_description
1 polymer ?
#
loop_
_entity_poly.entity_id
_entity_poly.type
_entity_poly.pdbx_seq_one_letter_code
_entity_poly.pdbx_strand_id
1 'polypeptide(L)'
;MLVYLRLFKESFTFAINALRNNKLRTFLSLLGVTVGIFSIIAVLAAVDSLDKSIKDDLEGLDKNTMYVCKYSFGPTTVPRWKYDDFPQTTYREYEFIKDNVPNIEACAYAIFGSNQNV
;
A
#
# COMPACT_ATOMS: atom_id res chain seq x y z
N MET A 1 43.15 -29.35 21.93
CA MET A 1 42.28 -28.29 21.35
C MET A 1 42.97 -27.48 20.25
N LEU A 2 44.19 -26.95 20.46
CA LEU A 2 44.95 -26.17 19.45
C LEU A 2 45.18 -26.88 18.10
N VAL A 3 45.25 -28.22 18.09
CA VAL A 3 45.41 -29.01 16.86
C VAL A 3 44.22 -28.88 15.91
N TYR A 4 42.99 -28.80 16.42
CA TYR A 4 41.79 -28.63 15.58
C TYR A 4 41.80 -27.28 14.85
N LEU A 5 42.20 -26.19 15.52
CA LEU A 5 42.32 -24.87 14.90
C LEU A 5 43.38 -24.87 13.79
N ARG A 6 44.47 -25.62 13.98
CA ARG A 6 45.54 -25.74 12.98
C ARG A 6 45.08 -26.53 11.76
N LEU A 7 44.37 -27.65 11.98
CA LEU A 7 43.79 -28.48 10.93
C LEU A 7 42.74 -27.70 10.12
N PHE A 8 41.90 -26.90 10.80
CA PHE A 8 40.89 -26.07 10.16
C PHE A 8 41.54 -24.98 9.29
N LYS A 9 42.63 -24.37 9.76
CA LYS A 9 43.40 -23.38 9.01
C LYS A 9 44.05 -23.99 7.76
N GLU A 10 44.62 -25.19 7.86
CA GLU A 10 45.17 -25.92 6.71
C GLU A 10 44.08 -26.29 5.69
N SER A 11 42.95 -26.83 6.15
CA SER A 11 41.81 -27.20 5.30
C SER A 11 41.24 -25.98 4.56
N PHE A 12 41.10 -24.85 5.24
CA PHE A 12 40.62 -23.60 4.63
C PHE A 12 41.61 -23.05 3.59
N THR A 13 42.90 -23.08 3.91
CA THR A 13 43.97 -22.65 2.98
C THR A 13 44.00 -23.55 1.74
N PHE A 14 43.85 -24.85 1.91
CA PHE A 14 43.75 -25.82 0.82
C PHE A 14 42.53 -25.55 -0.08
N ALA A 15 41.36 -25.30 0.50
CA ALA A 15 40.15 -24.96 -0.23
C ALA A 15 40.30 -23.67 -1.06
N ILE A 16 40.87 -22.60 -0.46
CA ILE A 16 41.16 -21.35 -1.19
C ILE A 16 42.12 -21.59 -2.36
N ASN A 17 43.14 -22.42 -2.16
CA ASN A 17 44.11 -22.71 -3.22
C ASN A 17 43.46 -23.50 -4.37
N ALA A 18 42.56 -24.45 -4.06
CA ALA A 18 41.78 -25.18 -5.04
C ALA A 18 40.81 -24.28 -5.83
N LEU A 19 40.15 -23.33 -5.15
CA LEU A 19 39.29 -22.32 -5.79
C LEU A 19 40.09 -21.46 -6.78
N ARG A 20 41.29 -20.99 -6.39
CA ARG A 20 42.18 -20.19 -7.26
C ARG A 20 42.75 -20.98 -8.43
N ASN A 21 42.91 -22.30 -8.31
CA ASN A 21 43.44 -23.14 -9.38
C ASN A 21 42.41 -23.37 -10.50
N ASN A 22 41.11 -23.38 -10.17
CA ASN A 22 40.03 -23.50 -11.15
C ASN A 22 39.08 -22.29 -11.14
N LYS A 23 39.61 -21.13 -11.53
CA LYS A 23 38.90 -19.83 -11.50
C LYS A 23 37.64 -19.82 -12.35
N LEU A 24 37.68 -20.44 -13.54
CA LEU A 24 36.54 -20.44 -14.47
C LEU A 24 35.35 -21.19 -13.88
N ARG A 25 35.56 -22.44 -13.41
CA ARG A 25 34.47 -23.25 -12.85
C ARG A 25 33.86 -22.61 -11.61
N THR A 26 34.69 -22.10 -10.71
CA THR A 26 34.23 -21.49 -9.46
C THR A 26 33.54 -20.16 -9.70
N PHE A 27 34.03 -19.34 -10.63
CA PHE A 27 33.38 -18.09 -11.01
C PHE A 27 32.00 -18.32 -11.64
N LEU A 28 31.89 -19.22 -12.63
CA LEU A 28 30.61 -19.51 -13.29
C LEU A 28 29.59 -20.11 -12.31
N SER A 29 30.04 -20.98 -11.40
CA SER A 29 29.16 -21.55 -10.37
C SER A 29 28.66 -20.49 -9.38
N LEU A 30 29.54 -19.59 -8.93
CA LEU A 30 29.16 -18.50 -8.04
C LEU A 30 28.18 -17.55 -8.73
N LEU A 31 28.48 -17.16 -9.97
CA LEU A 31 27.65 -16.27 -10.76
C LEU A 31 26.23 -16.85 -10.94
N GLY A 32 26.12 -18.13 -11.28
CA GLY A 32 24.83 -18.81 -11.42
C GLY A 32 23.98 -18.75 -10.15
N VAL A 33 24.57 -19.05 -8.99
CA VAL A 33 23.85 -19.00 -7.70
C VAL A 33 23.45 -17.57 -7.34
N THR A 34 24.33 -16.59 -7.55
CA THR A 34 24.04 -15.18 -7.24
C THR A 34 22.89 -14.63 -8.09
N VAL A 35 22.89 -14.90 -9.41
CA VAL A 35 21.82 -14.47 -10.32
C VAL A 35 20.51 -15.20 -9.98
N GLY A 36 20.58 -16.48 -9.61
CA GLY A 36 19.41 -17.26 -9.20
C GLY A 36 18.72 -16.67 -7.97
N ILE A 37 19.47 -16.44 -6.89
CA ILE A 37 18.93 -15.85 -5.65
C ILE A 37 18.43 -14.43 -5.90
N PHE A 38 19.17 -13.63 -6.67
CA PHE A 38 18.76 -12.26 -7.01
C PHE A 38 17.43 -12.23 -7.77
N SER A 39 17.24 -13.12 -8.73
CA SER A 39 15.99 -13.24 -9.50
C SER A 39 14.78 -13.56 -8.59
N ILE A 40 14.93 -14.52 -7.67
CA ILE A 40 13.85 -14.91 -6.75
C ILE A 40 13.46 -13.74 -5.84
N ILE A 41 14.46 -13.05 -5.25
CA ILE A 41 14.21 -11.90 -4.37
C ILE A 41 13.55 -10.76 -5.16
N ALA A 42 14.01 -10.47 -6.38
CA ALA A 42 13.46 -9.41 -7.21
C ALA A 42 11.99 -9.66 -7.58
N VAL A 43 11.64 -10.90 -7.94
CA VAL A 43 10.24 -11.26 -8.26
C VAL A 43 9.35 -11.13 -7.03
N LEU A 44 9.78 -11.63 -5.87
CA LEU A 44 9.01 -11.50 -4.63
C LEU A 44 8.80 -10.03 -4.26
N ALA A 45 9.84 -9.21 -4.31
CA ALA A 45 9.73 -7.78 -4.04
C ALA A 45 8.80 -7.05 -5.03
N ALA A 46 8.84 -7.43 -6.31
CA ALA A 46 7.95 -6.86 -7.32
C ALA A 46 6.48 -7.24 -7.07
N VAL A 47 6.22 -8.50 -6.70
CA VAL A 47 4.88 -8.99 -6.35
C VAL A 47 4.35 -8.29 -5.10
N ASP A 48 5.17 -8.19 -4.05
CA ASP A 48 4.79 -7.52 -2.79
C ASP A 48 4.52 -6.03 -3.03
N SER A 49 5.35 -5.37 -3.83
CA SER A 49 5.12 -3.97 -4.21
C SER A 49 3.83 -3.79 -4.99
N LEU A 50 3.52 -4.71 -5.92
CA LEU A 50 2.30 -4.64 -6.72
C LEU A 50 1.07 -4.91 -5.86
N ASP A 51 1.09 -5.92 -4.99
CA ASP A 51 0.00 -6.21 -4.05
C ASP A 51 -0.28 -5.00 -3.15
N LYS A 52 0.79 -4.37 -2.63
CA LYS A 52 0.66 -3.14 -1.86
C LYS A 52 0.06 -2.01 -2.69
N SER A 53 0.57 -1.73 -3.89
CA SER A 53 0.02 -0.67 -4.75
C SER A 53 -1.45 -0.90 -5.09
N ILE A 54 -1.84 -2.14 -5.39
CA ILE A 54 -3.24 -2.47 -5.67
C ILE A 54 -4.10 -2.26 -4.43
N LYS A 55 -3.64 -2.66 -3.24
CA LYS A 55 -4.37 -2.43 -1.99
C LYS A 55 -4.49 -0.93 -1.69
N ASP A 56 -3.41 -0.17 -1.82
CA ASP A 56 -3.43 1.28 -1.61
C ASP A 56 -4.40 1.98 -2.59
N ASP A 57 -4.41 1.57 -3.87
CA ASP A 57 -5.34 2.10 -4.87
C ASP A 57 -6.80 1.73 -4.59
N LEU A 58 -7.07 0.51 -4.11
CA LEU A 58 -8.41 0.05 -3.73
C LEU A 58 -8.90 0.68 -2.42
N GLU A 59 -8.03 0.86 -1.42
CA GLU A 59 -8.32 1.61 -0.19
C GLU A 59 -8.65 3.07 -0.52
N GLY A 60 -8.03 3.65 -1.55
CA GLY A 60 -8.40 4.96 -2.08
C GLY A 60 -9.86 5.05 -2.58
N LEU A 61 -10.44 3.94 -3.04
CA LEU A 61 -11.86 3.84 -3.43
C LEU A 61 -12.77 3.59 -2.23
N ASP A 62 -12.26 2.98 -1.16
CA ASP A 62 -12.95 2.76 0.13
C ASP A 62 -12.64 3.86 1.16
N LYS A 63 -12.33 5.09 0.70
CA LYS A 63 -12.21 6.22 1.63
C LYS A 63 -13.55 6.42 2.32
N ASN A 64 -13.54 6.37 3.65
CA ASN A 64 -14.67 6.77 4.50
C ASN A 64 -14.90 8.29 4.36
N THR A 65 -15.46 8.67 3.21
CA THR A 65 -15.72 10.05 2.81
C THR A 65 -17.17 10.36 3.11
N MET A 66 -17.40 11.29 4.03
CA MET A 66 -18.75 11.68 4.40
C MET A 66 -19.12 12.98 3.70
N TYR A 67 -20.21 12.93 2.93
CA TYR A 67 -20.80 14.11 2.28
C TYR A 67 -21.92 14.66 3.14
N VAL A 68 -21.79 15.90 3.59
CA VAL A 68 -22.83 16.58 4.36
C VAL A 68 -23.61 17.50 3.41
N CYS A 69 -24.81 17.07 3.04
CA CYS A 69 -25.67 17.82 2.14
C CYS A 69 -27.16 17.46 2.31
N LYS A 70 -28.04 18.31 1.79
CA LYS A 70 -29.50 18.14 1.88
C LYS A 70 -30.02 16.90 1.15
N TYR A 71 -29.37 16.52 0.05
CA TYR A 71 -29.82 15.44 -0.81
C TYR A 71 -29.06 14.15 -0.53
N SER A 72 -29.77 13.04 -0.32
CA SER A 72 -29.13 11.73 -0.25
C SER A 72 -28.79 11.20 -1.64
N PHE A 73 -27.59 10.62 -1.77
CA PHE A 73 -27.13 9.89 -2.96
C PHE A 73 -27.50 8.39 -2.92
N GLY A 74 -27.95 7.89 -1.77
CA GLY A 74 -28.33 6.49 -1.57
C GLY A 74 -29.85 6.25 -1.61
N PRO A 75 -30.28 4.98 -1.70
CA PRO A 75 -31.69 4.62 -1.57
C PRO A 75 -32.20 5.05 -0.19
N THR A 76 -33.28 5.81 -0.17
CA THR A 76 -33.86 6.38 1.05
C THR A 76 -35.37 6.15 1.09
N THR A 77 -35.91 6.05 2.30
CA THR A 77 -37.33 5.83 2.57
C THR A 77 -38.17 7.10 2.44
N VAL A 78 -37.52 8.26 2.35
CA VAL A 78 -38.16 9.58 2.22
C VAL A 78 -38.39 9.93 0.74
N PRO A 79 -39.62 10.31 0.35
CA PRO A 79 -39.94 10.72 -1.02
C PRO A 79 -39.15 11.96 -1.47
N ARG A 80 -38.73 11.99 -2.75
CA ARG A 80 -37.84 13.04 -3.30
C ARG A 80 -38.38 14.47 -3.14
N TRP A 81 -39.69 14.66 -3.24
CA TRP A 81 -40.34 15.97 -3.13
C TRP A 81 -40.28 16.56 -1.71
N LYS A 82 -40.13 15.74 -0.66
CA LYS A 82 -39.98 16.25 0.73
C LYS A 82 -38.62 16.86 0.99
N TYR A 83 -37.63 16.57 0.16
CA TYR A 83 -36.29 17.12 0.33
C TYR A 83 -36.23 18.62 0.03
N ASP A 84 -37.18 19.15 -0.75
CA ASP A 84 -37.19 20.56 -1.09
C ASP A 84 -37.56 21.44 0.11
N ASP A 85 -38.38 20.93 1.03
CA ASP A 85 -38.77 21.59 2.28
C ASP A 85 -37.71 21.53 3.39
N PHE A 86 -36.68 20.69 3.26
CA PHE A 86 -35.62 20.61 4.28
C PHE A 86 -34.71 21.86 4.25
N PRO A 87 -34.29 22.34 5.42
CA PRO A 87 -33.32 23.43 5.49
C PRO A 87 -32.00 23.01 4.84
N GLN A 88 -31.31 23.98 4.23
CA GLN A 88 -29.98 23.75 3.67
C GLN A 88 -28.98 23.50 4.81
N THR A 89 -28.06 22.56 4.61
CA THR A 89 -26.97 22.29 5.55
C THR A 89 -26.14 23.56 5.76
N THR A 90 -25.93 23.97 7.00
CA THR A 90 -25.11 25.14 7.33
C THR A 90 -23.65 24.73 7.52
N TYR A 91 -22.71 25.63 7.20
CA TYR A 91 -21.26 25.38 7.41
C TYR A 91 -20.91 24.99 8.85
N ARG A 92 -21.59 25.56 9.85
CA ARG A 92 -21.41 25.23 11.27
C ARG A 92 -21.77 23.78 11.59
N GLU A 93 -22.75 23.20 10.91
CA GLU A 93 -23.15 21.80 11.10
C GLU A 93 -22.10 20.87 10.49
N TYR A 94 -21.52 21.26 9.34
CA TYR A 94 -20.38 20.57 8.76
C TYR A 94 -19.17 20.55 9.71
N GLU A 95 -18.83 21.70 10.31
CA GLU A 95 -17.71 21.82 11.26
C GLU A 95 -17.96 20.98 12.52
N PHE A 96 -19.19 21.05 13.08
CA PHE A 96 -19.59 20.21 14.20
C PHE A 96 -19.42 18.72 13.90
N ILE A 97 -19.85 18.27 12.72
CA ILE A 97 -19.75 16.87 12.31
C ILE A 97 -18.28 16.46 12.12
N LYS A 98 -17.47 17.31 11.49
CA LYS A 98 -16.04 17.06 11.28
C LYS A 98 -15.29 16.88 12.61
N ASP A 99 -15.63 17.69 13.62
CA ASP A 99 -14.91 17.68 14.89
C ASP A 99 -15.39 16.61 15.87
N ASN A 100 -16.65 16.18 15.76
CA ASN A 100 -17.28 15.27 16.73
C ASN A 100 -17.42 13.82 16.25
N VAL A 101 -17.28 13.54 14.96
CA VAL A 101 -17.42 12.17 14.43
C VAL A 101 -16.03 11.54 14.23
N PRO A 102 -15.68 10.49 14.99
CA PRO A 102 -14.42 9.79 14.83
C PRO A 102 -14.38 8.96 13.54
N ASN A 103 -13.18 8.77 12.99
CA ASN A 103 -12.88 7.96 11.79
C ASN A 103 -13.40 8.52 10.45
N ILE A 104 -13.69 9.81 10.34
CA ILE A 104 -13.89 10.44 9.04
C ILE A 104 -12.52 10.75 8.43
N GLU A 105 -12.22 10.15 7.28
CA GLU A 105 -10.97 10.40 6.56
C GLU A 105 -11.06 11.66 5.69
N ALA A 106 -12.24 11.90 5.10
CA ALA A 106 -12.53 13.10 4.32
C ALA A 106 -13.98 13.56 4.55
N CYS A 107 -14.20 14.85 4.77
CA CYS A 107 -15.53 15.42 4.92
C CYS A 107 -15.73 16.55 3.91
N ALA A 108 -16.77 16.46 3.08
CA ALA A 108 -17.09 17.45 2.06
C ALA A 108 -18.43 18.14 2.36
N TYR A 109 -18.43 19.47 2.27
CA TYR A 109 -19.62 20.31 2.35
C TYR A 109 -20.13 20.61 0.94
N ALA A 110 -21.37 20.21 0.62
CA ALA A 110 -21.96 20.45 -0.69
C ALA A 110 -23.30 21.20 -0.57
N ILE A 111 -23.39 22.34 -1.25
CA ILE A 111 -24.64 23.11 -1.42
C ILE A 111 -25.16 22.84 -2.82
N PHE A 112 -26.44 22.46 -2.91
CA PHE A 112 -27.13 22.32 -4.18
C PHE A 112 -27.99 23.57 -4.41
N GLY A 113 -27.58 24.40 -5.37
CA GLY A 113 -28.38 25.54 -5.82
C GLY A 113 -29.67 25.09 -6.49
N SER A 114 -30.76 25.87 -6.36
CA SER A 114 -31.99 25.59 -7.09
C SER A 114 -31.76 25.78 -8.59
N ASN A 115 -32.48 25.01 -9.41
CA ASN A 115 -32.40 25.14 -10.86
C ASN A 115 -32.83 26.57 -11.26
N GLN A 116 -31.89 27.35 -11.78
CA GLN A 116 -32.17 28.68 -12.34
C GLN A 116 -32.63 28.46 -13.77
N ASN A 117 -33.93 28.32 -13.97
CA ASN A 117 -34.51 28.37 -15.31
C ASN A 117 -34.43 29.84 -15.77
N VAL A 118 -33.47 30.13 -16.65
CA VAL A 118 -33.49 31.35 -17.49
C VAL A 118 -34.44 31.17 -18.66
#